data_AF-A0A7X3MJY9-F1
#
_entry.id   AF-A0A7X3MJY9-F1
#
_cell.length_a   1.000
_cell.length_b   1.000
_cell.length_c   1.000
_cell.angle_alpha   90.00
_cell.angle_beta   90.00
_cell.angle_gamma   90.00
#
_symmetry.space_group_name_H-M   'P 1'
#
loop_
_entity.id
_entity.type
_entity.pdbx_description
1 polymer ?
#
loop_
_entity_poly.entity_id
_entity_poly.type
_entity_poly.pdbx_seq_one_letter_code
_entity_poly.pdbx_strand_id
1 'polypeptide(L)'
;MKMKKRVETYVQKYEKILIFDLQENNNRFFFHGLISYITDFLNYQQLIICSKYISEIKNLRNMEFWSYQEMEEFVTLYYTYEFSDRITLISDSGQYSGLLNYLLTGLLTEEEFCRALLY
;
A
#
# COMPACT_ATOMS: atom_id res chain seq x y z
N MET A 1 -19.04 8.01 -0.09
CA MET A 1 -19.66 7.38 -1.31
C MET A 1 -18.78 7.51 -2.56
N LYS A 2 -18.00 8.60 -2.72
CA LYS A 2 -17.04 8.73 -3.83
C LYS A 2 -15.86 7.75 -3.72
N MET A 3 -15.27 7.60 -2.53
CA MET A 3 -14.13 6.69 -2.33
C MET A 3 -14.48 5.23 -2.63
N LYS A 4 -15.62 4.74 -2.11
CA LYS A 4 -16.12 3.39 -2.40
C LYS A 4 -16.15 3.08 -3.91
N LYS A 5 -16.79 3.94 -4.71
CA LYS A 5 -16.86 3.76 -6.18
C LYS A 5 -15.48 3.75 -6.84
N ARG A 6 -14.56 4.61 -6.36
CA ARG A 6 -13.18 4.66 -6.83
C ARG A 6 -12.45 3.34 -6.57
N VAL A 7 -12.56 2.81 -5.35
CA VAL A 7 -11.99 1.51 -4.96
C VAL A 7 -12.60 0.38 -5.78
N GLU A 8 -13.93 0.35 -5.96
CA GLU A 8 -14.61 -0.64 -6.81
C GLU A 8 -14.07 -0.63 -8.25
N THR A 9 -13.75 0.56 -8.77
CA THR A 9 -13.16 0.71 -10.11
C THR A 9 -11.75 0.12 -10.16
N TYR A 10 -10.94 0.33 -9.12
CA TYR A 10 -9.61 -0.29 -9.03
C TYR A 10 -9.69 -1.80 -8.90
N VAL A 11 -10.58 -2.32 -8.05
CA VAL A 11 -10.79 -3.76 -7.86
C VAL A 11 -11.22 -4.45 -9.17
N GLN A 12 -11.97 -3.77 -10.03
CA GLN A 12 -12.33 -4.29 -11.36
C GLN A 12 -11.15 -4.30 -12.33
N LYS A 13 -10.23 -3.34 -12.22
CA LYS A 13 -9.13 -3.13 -13.16
C LYS A 13 -7.86 -3.91 -12.80
N TYR A 14 -7.57 -4.06 -11.51
CA TYR A 14 -6.34 -4.63 -11.00
C TYR A 14 -6.63 -5.94 -10.26
N GLU A 15 -5.72 -6.90 -10.38
CA GLU A 15 -5.81 -8.19 -9.69
C GLU A 15 -5.32 -8.10 -8.25
N LYS A 16 -4.41 -7.17 -7.96
CA LYS A 16 -3.91 -6.90 -6.60
C LYS A 16 -3.68 -5.40 -6.40
N ILE A 17 -4.04 -4.89 -5.24
CA ILE A 17 -3.94 -3.49 -4.85
C ILE A 17 -3.24 -3.45 -3.50
N LEU A 18 -2.05 -2.85 -3.45
CA LEU A 18 -1.28 -2.66 -2.23
C LEU A 18 -1.47 -1.23 -1.76
N ILE A 19 -1.93 -1.05 -0.53
CA ILE A 19 -2.22 0.27 0.04
C ILE A 19 -1.30 0.49 1.23
N PHE A 20 -0.45 1.50 1.13
CA PHE A 20 0.50 1.89 2.17
C PHE A 20 -0.05 3.06 2.98
N ASP A 21 -0.74 2.74 4.08
CA ASP A 21 -1.19 3.69 5.10
C ASP A 21 -0.12 3.85 6.18
N LEU A 22 0.92 4.56 5.77
CA LEU A 22 2.12 4.76 6.56
C LEU A 22 2.06 6.16 7.20
N GLN A 23 2.15 6.24 8.51
CA GLN A 23 2.13 7.53 9.23
C GLN A 23 3.38 8.37 8.91
N GLU A 24 3.21 9.68 8.99
CA GLU A 24 4.32 10.64 8.80
C GLU A 24 5.26 10.58 10.00
N ASN A 25 6.19 9.63 9.95
CA ASN A 25 7.15 9.33 11.01
C ASN A 25 8.60 9.48 10.48
N ASN A 26 9.58 9.35 11.38
CA ASN A 26 11.02 9.45 11.05
C ASN A 26 11.52 8.40 10.02
N ASN A 27 10.67 7.45 9.61
CA ASN A 27 11.00 6.36 8.68
C ASN A 27 10.71 6.69 7.21
N ARG A 28 10.41 7.94 6.85
CA ARG A 28 10.08 8.36 5.47
C ARG A 28 11.09 7.83 4.43
N PHE A 29 12.39 7.92 4.72
CA PHE A 29 13.44 7.44 3.80
C PHE A 29 13.43 5.93 3.60
N PHE A 30 13.20 5.17 4.68
CA PHE A 30 13.06 3.71 4.61
C PHE A 30 11.87 3.31 3.74
N PHE A 31 10.69 3.91 3.99
CA PHE A 31 9.50 3.60 3.22
C PHE A 31 9.61 4.03 1.76
N HIS A 32 10.26 5.16 1.48
CA HIS A 32 10.56 5.56 0.11
C HIS A 32 11.44 4.52 -0.60
N GLY A 33 12.51 4.05 0.05
CA GLY A 33 13.39 3.00 -0.49
C GLY A 33 12.65 1.70 -0.75
N LEU A 34 11.86 1.24 0.23
CA LEU A 34 11.07 0.02 0.13
C LEU A 34 10.04 0.09 -1.01
N ILE A 35 9.27 1.18 -1.11
CA ILE A 35 8.28 1.33 -2.18
C ILE A 35 8.96 1.41 -3.54
N SER A 36 10.08 2.14 -3.66
CA SER A 36 10.86 2.18 -4.89
C SER A 36 11.36 0.79 -5.29
N TYR A 37 11.81 -0.02 -4.33
CA TYR A 37 12.24 -1.39 -4.59
C TYR A 37 11.06 -2.26 -5.04
N ILE A 38 9.90 -2.20 -4.38
CA ILE A 38 8.70 -2.94 -4.80
C ILE A 38 8.26 -2.55 -6.22
N THR A 39 8.33 -1.28 -6.58
CA THR A 39 7.90 -0.81 -7.90
C THR A 39 8.68 -1.42 -9.05
N ASP A 40 9.94 -1.81 -8.83
CA ASP A 40 10.76 -2.47 -9.85
C ASP A 40 10.24 -3.87 -10.21
N PHE A 41 9.42 -4.48 -9.35
CA PHE A 41 8.85 -5.82 -9.53
C PHE A 41 7.34 -5.82 -9.84
N LEU A 42 6.71 -4.64 -9.91
CA LEU A 42 5.27 -4.55 -10.21
C LEU A 42 4.97 -5.01 -11.64
N ASN A 43 3.94 -5.83 -11.78
CA ASN A 43 3.35 -6.14 -13.08
C ASN A 43 2.17 -5.20 -13.41
N TYR A 44 1.67 -5.28 -14.64
CA TYR A 44 0.62 -4.38 -15.13
C TYR A 44 -0.76 -4.58 -14.47
N GLN A 45 -0.98 -5.70 -13.78
CA GLN A 45 -2.22 -6.05 -13.07
C GLN A 45 -2.20 -5.60 -11.59
N GLN A 46 -1.09 -5.06 -11.10
CA GLN A 46 -0.92 -4.63 -9.72
C GLN A 46 -0.95 -3.10 -9.62
N LEU A 47 -1.58 -2.58 -8.57
CA LEU A 47 -1.61 -1.14 -8.24
C LEU A 47 -1.02 -0.91 -6.84
N ILE A 48 -0.15 0.08 -6.71
CA ILE A 48 0.26 0.61 -5.40
C ILE A 48 -0.44 1.94 -5.14
N ILE A 49 -0.94 2.12 -3.92
CA ILE A 49 -1.52 3.37 -3.43
C ILE A 49 -0.74 3.80 -2.20
N CYS A 50 -0.17 5.00 -2.24
CA CYS A 50 0.60 5.56 -1.14
C CYS A 50 0.05 6.91 -0.71
N SER A 51 0.35 7.34 0.51
CA SER A 51 0.05 8.71 0.90
C SER A 51 0.95 9.70 0.14
N LYS A 52 0.42 10.91 -0.11
CA LYS A 52 1.07 11.97 -0.89
C LYS A 52 2.44 12.39 -0.35
N TYR A 53 2.77 12.15 0.91
CA TYR A 53 4.09 12.50 1.44
C TYR A 53 5.24 11.68 0.81
N ILE A 54 4.94 10.56 0.14
CA ILE A 54 5.90 9.72 -0.62
C ILE A 54 5.85 10.02 -2.13
N SER A 55 5.20 11.12 -2.56
CA SER A 55 4.97 11.39 -3.99
C SER A 55 6.21 11.73 -4.82
N GLU A 56 7.39 11.81 -4.21
CA GLU A 56 8.64 12.15 -4.89
C GLU A 56 9.24 10.98 -5.70
N ILE A 57 8.70 9.76 -5.54
CA ILE A 57 9.13 8.59 -6.31
C ILE A 57 8.88 8.85 -7.80
N LYS A 58 9.94 8.82 -8.62
CA LYS A 58 9.85 8.98 -10.09
C LYS A 58 9.72 7.61 -10.76
N ASN A 59 8.99 7.54 -11.89
CA ASN A 59 8.64 6.34 -12.68
C ASN A 59 7.52 5.45 -12.13
N LEU A 60 6.29 5.97 -12.19
CA LEU A 60 5.14 5.39 -11.52
C LEU A 60 4.09 4.90 -12.51
N ARG A 61 4.36 3.80 -13.21
CA ARG A 61 3.27 3.05 -13.82
C ARG A 61 2.53 2.33 -12.69
N ASN A 62 1.21 2.37 -12.71
CA ASN A 62 0.34 1.74 -11.71
C ASN A 62 0.63 2.17 -10.25
N MET A 63 0.77 3.47 -10.05
CA MET A 63 0.79 4.07 -8.72
C MET A 63 -0.17 5.24 -8.61
N GLU A 64 -0.79 5.36 -7.44
CA GLU A 64 -1.71 6.43 -7.08
C GLU A 64 -1.29 7.03 -5.74
N PHE A 65 -1.48 8.35 -5.60
CA PHE A 65 -1.19 9.06 -4.36
C PHE A 65 -2.43 9.67 -3.76
N TRP A 66 -2.70 9.31 -2.51
CA TRP A 66 -3.85 9.79 -1.76
C TRP A 66 -3.42 10.77 -0.68
N SER A 67 -4.23 11.79 -0.46
CA SER A 67 -4.12 12.63 0.73
C SER A 67 -4.37 11.81 2.00
N TYR A 68 -3.94 12.35 3.14
CA TYR A 68 -4.24 11.76 4.44
C TYR A 68 -5.75 11.53 4.64
N GLN A 69 -6.59 12.49 4.26
CA GLN A 69 -8.05 12.36 4.35
C GLN A 69 -8.61 11.23 3.46
N GLU A 70 -8.07 11.07 2.25
CA GLU A 70 -8.44 9.95 1.36
C GLU A 70 -8.04 8.61 1.97
N MET A 71 -6.86 8.52 2.59
CA MET A 71 -6.42 7.31 3.30
C MET A 71 -7.33 6.99 4.49
N GLU A 72 -7.65 7.95 5.34
CA GLU A 72 -8.57 7.74 6.47
C GLU A 72 -9.97 7.29 6.01
N GLU A 73 -10.52 7.91 4.95
CA GLU A 73 -11.81 7.50 4.37
C GLU A 73 -11.72 6.05 3.87
N PHE A 74 -10.62 5.68 3.21
CA PHE A 74 -10.41 4.32 2.74
C PHE A 74 -10.26 3.31 3.88
N VAL A 75 -9.41 3.58 4.88
CA VAL A 75 -9.18 2.65 6.00
C VAL A 75 -10.48 2.39 6.75
N THR A 76 -11.29 3.43 6.96
CA THR A 76 -12.64 3.28 7.54
C THR A 76 -13.52 2.37 6.68
N LEU A 77 -13.50 2.54 5.35
CA LEU A 77 -14.21 1.65 4.43
C LEU A 77 -13.68 0.22 4.48
N TYR A 78 -12.36 0.04 4.52
CA TYR A 78 -11.71 -1.27 4.51
C TYR A 78 -12.14 -2.14 5.69
N TYR A 79 -12.29 -1.56 6.88
CA TYR A 79 -12.77 -2.29 8.06
C TYR A 79 -14.29 -2.46 8.13
N THR A 80 -15.07 -1.75 7.30
CA THR A 80 -16.54 -1.77 7.35
C THR A 80 -17.20 -2.46 6.16
N TYR A 81 -16.44 -2.72 5.09
CA TYR A 81 -16.92 -3.37 3.88
C TYR A 81 -16.03 -4.56 3.53
N GLU A 82 -16.64 -5.63 3.04
CA GLU A 82 -15.93 -6.73 2.40
C GLU A 82 -15.48 -6.30 1.01
N PHE A 83 -14.27 -5.73 0.93
CA PHE A 83 -13.56 -5.67 -0.34
C PHE A 83 -13.00 -7.05 -0.68
N SER A 84 -12.87 -7.36 -1.98
CA SER A 84 -12.26 -8.60 -2.42
C SER A 84 -10.85 -8.77 -1.83
N ASP A 85 -10.39 -10.02 -1.70
CA ASP A 85 -9.01 -10.40 -1.31
C ASP A 85 -7.89 -9.80 -2.19
N ARG A 86 -8.26 -9.01 -3.21
CA ARG A 86 -7.37 -8.22 -4.05
C ARG A 86 -6.74 -7.03 -3.33
N ILE A 87 -7.28 -6.58 -2.20
CA ILE A 87 -6.71 -5.42 -1.48
C ILE A 87 -5.88 -5.89 -0.29
N THR A 88 -4.63 -5.43 -0.21
CA THR A 88 -3.75 -5.61 0.95
C THR A 88 -3.43 -4.24 1.54
N LEU A 89 -3.85 -4.02 2.79
CA LEU A 89 -3.50 -2.83 3.56
C LEU A 89 -2.20 -3.07 4.34
N ILE A 90 -1.20 -2.22 4.10
CA ILE A 90 0.07 -2.17 4.82
C ILE A 90 0.07 -0.89 5.64
N SER A 91 0.10 -1.02 6.97
CA SER A 91 0.15 0.13 7.89
C SER A 91 1.22 -0.06 8.96
N ASP A 92 1.79 1.05 9.40
CA ASP A 92 2.68 1.12 10.57
C ASP A 92 1.94 1.49 11.87
N SER A 93 0.62 1.72 11.80
CA SER A 93 -0.22 1.98 12.96
C SER A 93 -0.52 0.68 13.73
N GLY A 94 -0.10 0.64 15.00
CA GLY A 94 0.15 -0.58 15.79
C GLY A 94 -1.03 -1.45 16.22
N GLN A 95 -2.16 -1.48 15.51
CA GLN A 95 -3.27 -2.40 15.84
C GLN A 95 -3.32 -3.68 15.00
N TYR A 96 -2.67 -3.71 13.84
CA TYR A 96 -2.51 -4.94 13.05
C TYR A 96 -1.05 -5.08 12.67
N SER A 97 -0.34 -5.89 13.46
CA SER A 97 1.00 -6.41 13.21
C SER A 97 1.03 -7.25 11.93
N GLY A 98 0.98 -6.56 10.79
CA GLY A 98 1.03 -7.18 9.47
C GLY A 98 2.44 -7.57 9.06
N LEU A 99 2.57 -7.98 7.78
CA LEU A 99 3.83 -8.36 7.14
C LEU A 99 4.96 -7.32 7.36
N LEU A 100 4.60 -6.03 7.51
CA LEU A 100 5.54 -4.94 7.72
C LEU A 100 6.29 -5.05 9.05
N ASN A 101 5.66 -5.55 10.11
CA ASN A 101 6.34 -5.66 11.41
C ASN A 101 7.46 -6.71 11.36
N TYR A 102 7.27 -7.79 10.61
CA TYR A 102 8.31 -8.80 10.41
C TYR A 102 9.51 -8.23 9.65
N LEU A 103 9.27 -7.35 8.68
CA LEU A 103 10.34 -6.60 8.01
C LEU A 103 11.06 -5.66 8.99
N LEU A 104 10.32 -4.86 9.76
CA LEU A 104 10.88 -3.89 10.70
C LEU A 104 11.65 -4.53 11.87
N THR A 105 11.26 -5.74 12.28
CA THR A 105 11.96 -6.52 13.32
C THR A 105 13.11 -7.36 12.78
N GLY A 106 13.33 -7.37 11.46
CA GLY A 106 14.37 -8.16 10.79
C GLY A 106 14.06 -9.66 10.69
N LEU A 107 12.82 -10.06 10.96
CA LEU A 107 12.34 -11.44 10.76
C LEU A 107 12.09 -11.77 9.28
N LEU A 108 11.82 -10.75 8.46
CA LEU A 108 11.80 -10.85 7.00
C LEU A 108 12.83 -9.90 6.41
N THR A 109 13.45 -10.32 5.32
CA THR A 109 14.21 -9.45 4.42
C THR A 109 13.28 -8.63 3.53
N GLU A 110 13.78 -7.54 2.95
CA GLU A 110 13.04 -6.75 1.95
C GLU A 110 12.61 -7.61 0.75
N GLU A 111 13.44 -8.56 0.33
CA GLU A 111 13.13 -9.48 -0.77
C GLU A 111 11.97 -10.41 -0.42
N GLU A 112 11.99 -11.03 0.76
CA GLU A 112 10.90 -11.91 1.21
C GLU A 112 9.59 -11.14 1.41
N PHE A 113 9.68 -9.93 1.95
CA PHE A 113 8.54 -9.03 2.06
C PHE A 113 7.94 -8.72 0.68
N CYS A 114 8.77 -8.36 -0.30
CA CYS A 114 8.31 -8.09 -1.66
C CYS A 114 7.68 -9.31 -2.33
N ARG A 115 8.29 -10.50 -2.16
CA ARG A 115 7.72 -11.75 -2.69
C ARG A 115 6.35 -12.03 -2.09
N ALA A 116 6.19 -11.89 -0.78
CA ALA A 116 4.91 -12.09 -0.09
C ALA A 116 3.85 -11.04 -0.50
N LEU A 117 4.26 -9.82 -0.85
CA LEU A 117 3.34 -8.80 -1.34
C LEU A 117 2.94 -8.98 -2.81
N LEU A 118 3.78 -9.57 -3.65
CA LEU A 118 3.55 -9.59 -5.10
C LEU A 118 3.11 -10.94 -5.67
N TYR A 119 3.47 -12.05 -5.02
CA TYR A 119 3.09 -13.42 -5.40
C TYR A 119 2.07 -14.01 -4.42
#